data_AF-C0EMT3-F1
#
_entry.id   AF-C0EMT3-F1
#
_cell.length_a   1.000
_cell.length_b   1.000
_cell.length_c   1.000
_cell.angle_alpha   90.00
_cell.angle_beta   90.00
_cell.angle_gamma   90.00
#
_symmetry.space_group_name_H-M   'P 1'
#
loop_
_entity.id
_entity.type
_entity.pdbx_description
1 polymer ?
#
loop_
_entity_poly.entity_id
_entity_poly.type
_entity_poly.pdbx_seq_one_letter_code
_entity_poly.pdbx_strand_id
1 'polypeptide(L)'
;MAYDGRFISPDKKVIHMSRLTIHTVETAPEAAKPRIEAVLKNNGFIPNLIGVLANAPEALAFYQEVGKLNAANSLTDGEVEVVQIIAARTNECGFCVAGHTKLATLKKLLSEQSIKAARALAAGEFDDAKLGALATFTQAIMAKKGAVSDDELKAFFDAGYNQQQAVEVVMGVALATLCNYVNNLAKTEINPELQAFA
;
A
#
# COMPACT_ATOMS: atom_id res chain seq x y z
N MET A 1 31.46 -9.39 -8.98
CA MET A 1 31.38 -10.31 -7.84
C MET A 1 30.04 -10.06 -7.16
N ALA A 2 29.07 -10.95 -7.36
CA ALA A 2 27.75 -10.81 -6.75
C ALA A 2 27.77 -11.50 -5.37
N TYR A 3 27.55 -10.72 -4.30
CA TYR A 3 27.26 -11.25 -2.98
C TYR A 3 25.83 -11.82 -3.04
N ASP A 4 25.68 -13.14 -3.00
CA ASP A 4 24.37 -13.79 -3.21
C ASP A 4 23.53 -13.94 -1.93
N GLY A 5 24.01 -13.47 -0.78
CA GLY A 5 23.23 -13.27 0.45
C GLY A 5 22.50 -14.50 0.99
N ARG A 6 22.76 -15.71 0.47
CA ARG A 6 22.05 -16.93 0.87
C ARG A 6 22.69 -17.55 2.10
N PHE A 7 22.17 -17.21 3.27
CA PHE A 7 22.42 -17.98 4.48
C PHE A 7 21.51 -19.22 4.47
N ILE A 8 22.07 -20.39 4.19
CA ILE A 8 21.33 -21.66 4.21
C ILE A 8 21.38 -22.21 5.65
N SER A 9 20.25 -22.17 6.35
CA SER A 9 20.13 -22.83 7.66
C SER A 9 20.07 -24.37 7.48
N PRO A 10 20.41 -25.16 8.52
CA PRO A 10 20.45 -26.63 8.45
C PRO A 10 19.11 -27.27 8.03
N ASP A 11 18.00 -26.53 8.16
CA ASP A 11 16.64 -27.01 7.95
C ASP A 11 16.03 -26.55 6.61
N LYS A 12 16.80 -26.44 5.51
CA LYS A 12 16.29 -26.17 4.13
C LYS A 12 15.18 -25.09 4.00
N LYS A 13 15.08 -24.14 4.93
CA LYS A 13 14.24 -22.96 4.81
C LYS A 13 15.13 -21.84 4.30
N VAL A 14 14.86 -21.39 3.07
CA VAL A 14 15.44 -20.15 2.57
C VAL A 14 14.91 -19.03 3.47
N ILE A 15 15.74 -18.52 4.38
CA ILE A 15 15.42 -17.31 5.15
C ILE A 15 15.61 -16.15 4.18
N HIS A 16 14.51 -15.51 3.77
CA HIS A 16 14.56 -14.45 2.76
C HIS A 16 14.84 -13.10 3.40
N MET A 17 16.05 -12.90 3.89
CA MET A 17 16.44 -11.64 4.50
C MET A 17 16.20 -10.45 3.55
N SER A 18 15.53 -9.42 4.05
CA SER A 18 15.34 -8.15 3.34
C SER A 18 16.69 -7.59 2.86
N ARG A 19 16.69 -7.04 1.65
CA ARG A 19 17.86 -6.42 0.99
C ARG A 19 18.28 -5.11 1.61
N LEU A 20 17.35 -4.41 2.26
CA LEU A 20 17.60 -3.21 3.05
C LEU A 20 17.39 -3.53 4.53
N THR A 21 18.13 -2.84 5.40
CA THR A 21 18.01 -2.97 6.85
C THR A 21 16.57 -2.71 7.29
N ILE A 22 15.97 -3.65 8.02
CA ILE A 22 14.70 -3.41 8.71
C ILE A 22 15.07 -2.89 10.10
N HIS A 23 14.98 -1.58 10.30
CA HIS A 23 15.31 -0.99 11.60
C HIS A 23 14.24 -1.27 12.65
N THR A 24 14.70 -1.51 13.87
CA THR A 24 13.94 -1.45 15.12
C THR A 24 14.05 -0.05 15.74
N VAL A 25 13.40 0.18 16.88
CA VAL A 25 13.56 1.44 17.63
C VAL A 25 15.03 1.67 18.03
N GLU A 26 15.73 0.62 18.43
CA GLU A 26 17.11 0.69 18.92
C GLU A 26 18.11 0.98 17.79
N THR A 27 17.84 0.45 16.60
CA THR A 27 18.78 0.47 15.47
C THR A 27 18.50 1.57 14.45
N ALA A 28 17.35 2.24 14.53
CA ALA A 28 17.00 3.32 13.62
C ALA A 28 17.87 4.57 13.83
N PRO A 29 18.10 5.38 12.77
CA PRO A 29 18.66 6.72 12.92
C PRO A 29 17.86 7.55 13.94
N GLU A 30 18.53 8.38 14.74
CA GLU A 30 17.89 9.18 15.81
C GLU A 30 16.67 9.97 15.31
N ALA A 31 16.76 10.56 14.11
CA ALA A 31 15.66 11.33 13.51
C ALA A 31 14.42 10.49 13.17
N ALA A 32 14.55 9.17 13.00
CA ALA A 32 13.44 8.26 12.71
C ALA A 32 12.82 7.64 13.98
N LYS A 33 13.57 7.55 15.10
CA LYS A 33 13.11 6.86 16.32
C LYS A 33 11.73 7.31 16.82
N PRO A 34 11.43 8.62 16.96
CA PRO A 34 10.12 9.05 17.47
C PRO A 34 8.95 8.57 16.59
N ARG A 35 9.17 8.48 15.27
CA ARG A 35 8.16 8.02 14.30
C ARG A 35 7.93 6.52 14.38
N ILE A 36 8.97 5.73 14.64
CA ILE A 36 8.87 4.28 14.81
C ILE A 36 8.22 3.93 16.16
N GLU A 37 8.61 4.62 17.23
CA GLU A 37 8.02 4.47 18.56
C GLU A 37 6.51 4.76 18.55
N ALA A 38 6.10 5.82 17.85
CA ALA A 38 4.68 6.14 17.67
C ALA A 38 3.92 5.00 16.95
N VAL A 39 4.52 4.38 15.93
CA VAL A 39 3.93 3.22 15.25
C VAL A 39 3.80 2.03 16.20
N LEU A 40 4.87 1.69 16.93
CA LEU A 40 4.84 0.58 17.88
C LEU A 40 3.75 0.78 18.93
N LYS A 41 3.64 1.99 19.48
CA LYS A 41 2.61 2.34 20.46
C LYS A 41 1.18 2.21 19.90
N ASN A 42 0.95 2.62 18.66
CA ASN A 42 -0.38 2.64 18.06
C ASN A 42 -0.83 1.27 17.53
N ASN A 43 0.11 0.46 17.05
CA ASN A 43 -0.20 -0.80 16.36
C ASN A 43 0.12 -2.04 17.19
N GLY A 44 0.92 -1.92 18.25
CA GLY A 44 1.44 -3.05 19.03
C GLY A 44 2.61 -3.79 18.38
N PHE A 45 2.94 -3.47 17.12
CA PHE A 45 4.09 -3.98 16.38
C PHE A 45 4.55 -2.95 15.34
N ILE A 46 5.76 -3.12 14.80
CA ILE A 46 6.29 -2.27 13.73
C ILE A 46 6.17 -3.04 12.42
N PRO A 47 5.31 -2.63 11.47
CA PRO A 47 5.33 -3.20 10.13
C PRO A 47 6.72 -3.04 9.52
N ASN A 48 7.27 -4.09 8.91
CA ASN A 48 8.66 -4.10 8.44
C ASN A 48 8.95 -2.98 7.43
N LEU A 49 7.95 -2.54 6.64
CA LEU A 49 8.05 -1.34 5.80
C LEU A 49 8.51 -0.09 6.57
N ILE A 50 8.04 0.11 7.81
CA ILE A 50 8.43 1.26 8.64
C ILE A 50 9.91 1.17 8.99
N GLY A 51 10.39 -0.02 9.35
CA GLY A 51 11.80 -0.28 9.59
C GLY A 51 12.66 -0.07 8.33
N VAL A 52 12.16 -0.43 7.14
CA VAL A 52 12.87 -0.18 5.87
C VAL A 52 12.89 1.31 5.53
N LEU A 53 11.76 2.01 5.64
CA LEU A 53 11.69 3.46 5.38
C LEU A 53 12.59 4.26 6.33
N ALA A 54 12.83 3.76 7.54
CA ALA A 54 13.72 4.42 8.51
C ALA A 54 15.18 4.55 8.05
N ASN A 55 15.61 3.83 7.01
CA ASN A 55 16.90 4.09 6.35
C ASN A 55 16.98 5.52 5.78
N ALA A 56 15.83 6.17 5.52
CA ALA A 56 15.71 7.56 5.10
C ALA A 56 14.60 8.25 5.92
N PRO A 57 14.92 8.94 7.03
CA PRO A 57 13.93 9.54 7.92
C PRO A 57 12.89 10.44 7.23
N GLU A 58 13.29 11.16 6.18
CA GLU A 58 12.41 12.02 5.38
C GLU A 58 11.40 11.19 4.55
N ALA A 59 11.80 10.01 4.05
CA ALA A 59 10.89 9.10 3.35
C ALA A 59 9.87 8.47 4.32
N LEU A 60 10.31 8.10 5.53
CA LEU A 60 9.40 7.66 6.59
C LEU A 60 8.42 8.78 6.97
N ALA A 61 8.90 10.02 7.10
CA ALA A 61 8.06 11.17 7.38
C ALA A 61 7.04 11.39 6.27
N PHE A 62 7.46 11.40 4.99
CA PHE A 62 6.56 11.50 3.84
C PHE A 62 5.46 10.45 3.90
N TYR A 63 5.82 9.17 4.05
CA TYR A 63 4.86 8.08 4.09
C TYR A 63 3.79 8.28 5.18
N GLN A 64 4.21 8.68 6.38
CA GLN A 64 3.30 8.87 7.51
C GLN A 64 2.44 10.12 7.37
N GLU A 65 3.02 11.26 6.98
CA GLU A 65 2.26 12.51 6.86
C GLU A 65 1.30 12.47 5.66
N VAL A 66 1.75 11.97 4.50
CA VAL A 66 0.86 11.77 3.34
C VAL A 66 -0.18 10.71 3.65
N GLY A 67 0.15 9.65 4.40
CA GLY A 67 -0.85 8.70 4.89
C GLY A 67 -1.96 9.35 5.72
N LYS A 68 -1.65 10.32 6.59
CA LYS A 68 -2.66 11.09 7.33
C LYS A 68 -3.50 11.97 6.41
N LEU A 69 -2.88 12.64 5.44
CA LEU A 69 -3.59 13.45 4.45
C LEU A 69 -4.54 12.59 3.61
N ASN A 70 -4.10 11.40 3.20
CA ASN A 70 -4.90 10.47 2.44
C ASN A 70 -6.08 9.89 3.24
N ALA A 71 -5.92 9.70 4.55
CA ALA A 71 -7.00 9.28 5.44
C ALA A 71 -8.00 10.41 5.79
N ALA A 72 -7.66 11.67 5.50
CA ALA A 72 -8.50 12.84 5.75
C ALA A 72 -9.09 13.44 4.46
N ASN A 73 -8.95 12.73 3.33
CA ASN A 73 -9.40 13.18 2.03
C ASN A 73 -10.93 13.01 1.86
N SER A 74 -11.48 13.35 0.68
CA SER A 74 -12.93 13.27 0.43
C SER A 74 -13.44 11.91 -0.07
N LEU A 75 -12.54 10.92 -0.22
CA LEU A 75 -12.93 9.53 -0.41
C LEU A 75 -13.30 8.92 0.94
N THR A 76 -14.22 7.97 0.93
CA THR A 76 -14.47 7.14 2.11
C THR A 76 -13.27 6.24 2.43
N ASP A 77 -13.13 5.80 3.67
CA ASP A 77 -12.09 4.84 4.08
C ASP A 77 -12.06 3.59 3.18
N GLY A 78 -13.23 3.10 2.74
CA GLY A 78 -13.33 1.96 1.81
C GLY A 78 -12.81 2.30 0.41
N GLU A 79 -13.17 3.47 -0.13
CA GLU A 79 -12.66 3.95 -1.41
C GLU A 79 -11.13 4.18 -1.39
N VAL A 80 -10.59 4.69 -0.28
CA VAL A 80 -9.14 4.78 -0.07
C VAL A 80 -8.50 3.40 -0.17
N GLU A 81 -9.05 2.37 0.50
CA GLU A 81 -8.50 1.02 0.41
C GLU A 81 -8.64 0.38 -0.98
N VAL A 82 -9.68 0.72 -1.76
CA VAL A 82 -9.77 0.30 -3.17
C VAL A 82 -8.57 0.83 -3.97
N VAL A 83 -8.27 2.13 -3.86
CA VAL A 83 -7.12 2.74 -4.54
C VAL A 83 -5.82 2.06 -4.11
N GLN A 84 -5.62 1.87 -2.80
CA GLN A 84 -4.38 1.33 -2.25
C GLN A 84 -4.16 -0.16 -2.60
N ILE A 85 -5.20 -1.00 -2.55
CA ILE A 85 -5.10 -2.42 -2.92
C ILE A 85 -4.81 -2.55 -4.41
N ILE A 86 -5.51 -1.80 -5.27
CA ILE A 86 -5.30 -1.83 -6.71
C ILE A 86 -3.90 -1.35 -7.06
N ALA A 87 -3.44 -0.27 -6.43
CA ALA A 87 -2.08 0.23 -6.66
C ALA A 87 -1.02 -0.79 -6.21
N ALA A 88 -1.21 -1.40 -5.04
CA ALA A 88 -0.32 -2.45 -4.56
C ALA A 88 -0.31 -3.68 -5.48
N ARG A 89 -1.46 -4.14 -5.99
CA ARG A 89 -1.55 -5.25 -6.95
C ARG A 89 -0.91 -4.91 -8.30
N THR A 90 -1.18 -3.71 -8.82
CA THR A 90 -0.62 -3.22 -10.09
C THR A 90 0.91 -3.08 -10.00
N ASN A 91 1.42 -2.64 -8.84
CA ASN A 91 2.85 -2.56 -8.56
C ASN A 91 3.45 -3.89 -8.04
N GLU A 92 2.70 -4.99 -8.05
CA GLU A 92 3.14 -6.33 -7.62
C GLU A 92 3.71 -6.38 -6.18
N CYS A 93 3.20 -5.53 -5.28
CA CYS A 93 3.70 -5.42 -3.91
C CYS A 93 2.89 -6.27 -2.92
N GLY A 94 3.33 -7.52 -2.68
CA GLY A 94 2.67 -8.45 -1.75
C GLY A 94 2.53 -7.91 -0.32
N PHE A 95 3.53 -7.18 0.19
CA PHE A 95 3.48 -6.59 1.54
C PHE A 95 2.33 -5.59 1.67
N CYS A 96 2.19 -4.66 0.71
CA CYS A 96 1.15 -3.65 0.75
C CYS A 96 -0.23 -4.25 0.50
N VAL A 97 -0.34 -5.28 -0.37
CA VAL A 97 -1.58 -6.04 -0.55
C VAL A 97 -2.03 -6.65 0.79
N ALA A 98 -1.12 -7.28 1.53
CA ALA A 98 -1.42 -7.88 2.83
C ALA A 98 -1.89 -6.83 3.85
N GLY A 99 -1.15 -5.71 3.96
CA GLY A 99 -1.46 -4.63 4.90
C GLY A 99 -2.82 -4.00 4.65
N HIS A 100 -3.12 -3.64 3.40
CA HIS A 100 -4.39 -3.00 3.04
C HIS A 100 -5.56 -4.00 3.08
N THR A 101 -5.35 -5.27 2.71
CA THR A 101 -6.37 -6.32 2.88
C THR A 101 -6.76 -6.48 4.36
N LYS A 102 -5.76 -6.55 5.26
CA LYS A 102 -6.02 -6.59 6.71
C LYS A 102 -6.87 -5.41 7.18
N LEU A 103 -6.50 -4.20 6.75
CA LEU A 103 -7.19 -2.98 7.17
C LEU A 103 -8.64 -2.99 6.69
N ALA A 104 -8.87 -3.25 5.40
CA ALA A 104 -10.18 -3.33 4.80
C ALA A 104 -11.08 -4.38 5.48
N THR A 105 -10.55 -5.58 5.76
CA THR A 105 -11.28 -6.66 6.42
C THR A 105 -11.61 -6.33 7.87
N LEU A 106 -10.62 -5.99 8.70
CA LEU A 106 -10.81 -5.87 10.15
C LEU A 106 -11.64 -4.65 10.53
N LYS A 107 -11.54 -3.56 9.75
CA LYS A 107 -12.38 -2.37 9.93
C LYS A 107 -13.73 -2.45 9.19
N LYS A 108 -13.99 -3.54 8.46
CA LYS A 108 -15.22 -3.74 7.67
C LYS A 108 -15.48 -2.59 6.67
N LEU A 109 -14.40 -2.13 6.03
CA LEU A 109 -14.47 -1.01 5.08
C LEU A 109 -14.98 -1.44 3.70
N LEU A 110 -14.82 -2.71 3.37
CA LEU A 110 -15.21 -3.33 2.10
C LEU A 110 -15.84 -4.70 2.37
N SER A 111 -16.74 -5.13 1.48
CA SER A 111 -17.23 -6.51 1.48
C SER A 111 -16.11 -7.48 1.09
N GLU A 112 -16.29 -8.76 1.42
CA GLU A 112 -15.35 -9.81 0.98
C GLU A 112 -15.25 -9.87 -0.56
N GLN A 113 -16.36 -9.65 -1.26
CA GLN A 113 -16.40 -9.63 -2.72
C GLN A 113 -15.62 -8.44 -3.29
N SER A 114 -15.81 -7.23 -2.75
CA SER A 114 -15.05 -6.03 -3.15
C SER A 114 -13.54 -6.20 -2.90
N ILE A 115 -13.15 -6.79 -1.76
CA ILE A 115 -11.74 -7.09 -1.47
C ILE A 115 -11.18 -8.09 -2.49
N LYS A 116 -11.93 -9.16 -2.79
CA LYS A 116 -11.54 -10.15 -3.80
C LYS A 116 -11.38 -9.52 -5.18
N ALA A 117 -12.34 -8.69 -5.60
CA ALA A 117 -12.31 -7.99 -6.88
C ALA A 117 -11.11 -7.04 -6.98
N ALA A 118 -10.85 -6.23 -5.95
CA ALA A 118 -9.68 -5.34 -5.87
C ALA A 118 -8.36 -6.12 -6.00
N ARG A 119 -8.22 -7.23 -5.26
CA ARG A 119 -7.03 -8.10 -5.30
C ARG A 119 -6.84 -8.77 -6.66
N ALA A 120 -7.92 -9.10 -7.35
CA ALA A 120 -7.90 -9.70 -8.68
C ALA A 120 -7.72 -8.67 -9.82
N LEU A 121 -7.71 -7.36 -9.50
CA LEU A 121 -7.80 -6.27 -10.49
C LEU A 121 -9.06 -6.38 -11.38
N ALA A 122 -10.09 -7.06 -10.91
CA ALA A 122 -11.31 -7.34 -11.64
C ALA A 122 -12.37 -6.28 -11.32
N ALA A 123 -12.22 -5.08 -11.90
CA ALA A 123 -13.11 -3.95 -11.61
C ALA A 123 -14.60 -4.25 -11.84
N GLY A 124 -14.93 -5.11 -12.80
CA GLY A 124 -16.30 -5.57 -13.08
C GLY A 124 -16.87 -6.58 -12.07
N GLU A 125 -16.07 -7.08 -11.12
CA GLU A 125 -16.50 -8.02 -10.08
C GLU A 125 -16.83 -7.33 -8.74
N PHE A 126 -16.72 -6.01 -8.64
CA PHE A 126 -17.19 -5.27 -7.47
C PHE A 126 -18.71 -5.38 -7.33
N ASP A 127 -19.18 -5.60 -6.09
CA ASP A 127 -20.60 -5.61 -5.73
C ASP A 127 -21.18 -4.20 -5.57
N ASP A 128 -20.33 -3.18 -5.52
CA ASP A 128 -20.69 -1.76 -5.65
C ASP A 128 -20.15 -1.20 -6.98
N ALA A 129 -21.06 -0.78 -7.85
CA ALA A 129 -20.72 -0.23 -9.17
C ALA A 129 -19.87 1.05 -9.08
N LYS A 130 -20.04 1.87 -8.04
CA LYS A 130 -19.25 3.07 -7.81
C LYS A 130 -17.80 2.70 -7.48
N LEU A 131 -17.60 1.69 -6.62
CA LEU A 131 -16.26 1.16 -6.33
C LEU A 131 -15.61 0.51 -7.57
N GLY A 132 -16.39 -0.16 -8.42
CA GLY A 132 -15.91 -0.68 -9.70
C GLY A 132 -15.44 0.43 -10.65
N ALA A 133 -16.12 1.58 -10.68
CA ALA A 133 -15.70 2.75 -11.45
C ALA A 133 -14.39 3.36 -10.91
N LEU A 134 -14.27 3.50 -9.58
CA LEU A 134 -13.02 3.92 -8.92
C LEU A 134 -11.86 2.98 -9.22
N ALA A 135 -12.13 1.68 -9.20
CA ALA A 135 -11.15 0.65 -9.52
C ALA A 135 -10.66 0.77 -10.97
N THR A 136 -11.58 0.97 -11.91
CA THR A 136 -11.27 1.18 -13.34
C THR A 136 -10.43 2.43 -13.54
N PHE A 137 -10.84 3.55 -12.93
CA PHE A 137 -10.13 4.82 -13.06
C PHE A 137 -8.72 4.77 -12.45
N THR A 138 -8.56 4.14 -11.29
CA THR A 138 -7.25 3.94 -10.64
C THR A 138 -6.31 3.13 -11.53
N GLN A 139 -6.80 2.02 -12.11
CA GLN A 139 -6.01 1.21 -13.05
C GLN A 139 -5.61 2.01 -14.30
N ALA A 140 -6.52 2.83 -14.85
CA ALA A 140 -6.25 3.66 -16.01
C ALA A 140 -5.19 4.73 -15.72
N ILE A 141 -5.28 5.43 -14.58
CA ILE A 141 -4.28 6.40 -14.11
C ILE A 141 -2.90 5.75 -14.05
N MET A 142 -2.79 4.56 -13.45
CA MET A 142 -1.49 3.87 -13.31
C MET A 142 -0.95 3.37 -14.65
N ALA A 143 -1.78 2.74 -15.47
CA ALA A 143 -1.38 2.21 -16.78
C ALA A 143 -0.93 3.32 -17.74
N LYS A 144 -1.59 4.49 -17.69
CA LYS A 144 -1.34 5.63 -18.59
C LYS A 144 -0.54 6.75 -17.95
N LYS A 145 -0.02 6.55 -16.72
CA LYS A 145 0.74 7.57 -15.97
C LYS A 145 0.01 8.91 -15.89
N GLY A 146 -1.31 8.85 -15.65
CA GLY A 146 -2.19 10.01 -15.56
C GLY A 146 -2.77 10.52 -16.89
N ALA A 147 -2.26 10.06 -18.04
CA ALA A 147 -2.78 10.43 -19.36
C ALA A 147 -4.07 9.65 -19.73
N VAL A 148 -5.08 9.74 -18.87
CA VAL A 148 -6.41 9.17 -19.11
C VAL A 148 -7.15 9.97 -20.19
N SER A 149 -8.02 9.32 -20.95
CA SER A 149 -8.85 10.01 -21.95
C SER A 149 -9.98 10.81 -21.30
N ASP A 150 -10.55 11.75 -22.05
CA ASP A 150 -11.75 12.49 -21.62
C ASP A 150 -12.93 11.55 -21.31
N ASP A 151 -13.08 10.47 -22.07
CA ASP A 151 -14.12 9.45 -21.83
C ASP A 151 -13.90 8.70 -20.50
N GLU A 152 -12.65 8.36 -20.16
CA GLU A 152 -12.33 7.69 -18.89
C GLU A 152 -12.57 8.61 -17.69
N LEU A 153 -12.18 9.88 -17.81
CA LEU A 153 -12.44 10.89 -16.79
C LEU A 153 -13.94 11.16 -16.64
N LYS A 154 -14.66 11.24 -17.76
CA LYS A 154 -16.11 11.39 -17.77
C LYS A 154 -16.80 10.21 -17.11
N ALA A 155 -16.40 8.98 -17.40
CA ALA A 155 -16.97 7.78 -16.78
C ALA A 155 -16.78 7.76 -15.25
N PHE A 156 -15.63 8.24 -14.76
CA PHE A 156 -15.39 8.41 -13.33
C PHE A 156 -16.37 9.43 -12.70
N PHE A 157 -16.62 10.56 -13.36
CA PHE A 157 -17.59 11.55 -12.89
C PHE A 157 -19.04 11.08 -13.00
N ASP A 158 -19.40 10.37 -14.07
CA ASP A 158 -20.75 9.80 -14.25
C ASP A 158 -21.07 8.77 -13.16
N ALA A 159 -20.07 8.11 -12.56
CA ALA A 159 -20.22 7.23 -11.41
C ALA A 159 -20.43 7.99 -10.08
N GLY A 160 -20.44 9.32 -10.09
CA GLY A 160 -20.70 10.18 -8.93
C GLY A 160 -19.45 10.64 -8.19
N TYR A 161 -18.26 10.55 -8.81
CA TYR A 161 -17.05 11.20 -8.31
C TYR A 161 -16.89 12.62 -8.87
N ASN A 162 -15.95 13.38 -8.32
CA ASN A 162 -15.69 14.76 -8.71
C ASN A 162 -14.19 15.05 -8.94
N GLN A 163 -13.87 16.30 -9.32
CA GLN A 163 -12.51 16.74 -9.62
C GLN A 163 -11.56 16.60 -8.42
N GLN A 164 -12.03 16.91 -7.21
CA GLN A 164 -11.22 16.74 -5.99
C GLN A 164 -10.83 15.26 -5.82
N GLN A 165 -11.79 14.35 -5.96
CA GLN A 165 -11.55 12.92 -5.82
C GLN A 165 -10.64 12.36 -6.92
N ALA A 166 -10.68 12.91 -8.13
CA ALA A 166 -9.73 12.54 -9.19
C ALA A 166 -8.28 12.86 -8.80
N VAL A 167 -8.04 14.02 -8.17
CA VAL A 167 -6.71 14.41 -7.67
C VAL A 167 -6.32 13.57 -6.45
N GLU A 168 -7.27 13.25 -5.57
CA GLU A 168 -7.03 12.39 -4.40
C GLU A 168 -6.67 10.95 -4.80
N VAL A 169 -7.22 10.41 -5.90
CA VAL A 169 -6.77 9.13 -6.48
C VAL A 169 -5.30 9.21 -6.89
N VAL A 170 -4.87 10.30 -7.53
CA VAL A 170 -3.45 10.50 -7.89
C VAL A 170 -2.57 10.61 -6.64
N MET A 171 -3.03 11.29 -5.59
CA MET A 171 -2.33 11.36 -4.30
C MET A 171 -2.17 9.97 -3.67
N GLY A 172 -3.23 9.15 -3.67
CA GLY A 172 -3.19 7.76 -3.22
C GLY A 172 -2.19 6.93 -4.02
N VAL A 173 -2.20 7.05 -5.35
CA VAL A 173 -1.22 6.40 -6.23
C VAL A 173 0.22 6.85 -5.92
N ALA A 174 0.46 8.13 -5.63
CA ALA A 174 1.78 8.64 -5.26
C ALA A 174 2.25 8.05 -3.91
N LEU A 175 1.37 8.00 -2.91
CA LEU A 175 1.63 7.35 -1.62
C LEU A 175 1.94 5.86 -1.80
N ALA A 176 1.12 5.16 -2.58
CA ALA A 176 1.29 3.74 -2.90
C ALA A 176 2.63 3.50 -3.63
N THR A 177 2.99 4.36 -4.58
CA THR A 177 4.25 4.25 -5.32
C THR A 177 5.45 4.22 -4.39
N LEU A 178 5.53 5.13 -3.40
CA LEU A 178 6.62 5.12 -2.44
C LEU A 178 6.71 3.79 -1.68
N CYS A 179 5.61 3.38 -1.00
CA CYS A 179 5.67 2.20 -0.13
C CYS A 179 5.79 0.90 -0.92
N ASN A 180 5.14 0.79 -2.08
CA ASN A 180 5.21 -0.39 -2.94
C ASN A 180 6.62 -0.56 -3.49
N TYR A 181 7.22 0.49 -4.02
CA TYR A 181 8.55 0.40 -4.63
C TYR A 181 9.63 0.17 -3.59
N VAL A 182 9.53 0.79 -2.41
CA VAL A 182 10.44 0.52 -1.29
C VAL A 182 10.34 -0.95 -0.86
N ASN A 183 9.13 -1.49 -0.69
CA ASN A 183 8.95 -2.89 -0.31
C ASN A 183 9.49 -3.86 -1.37
N ASN A 184 9.22 -3.60 -2.65
CA ASN A 184 9.70 -4.45 -3.74
C ASN A 184 11.23 -4.39 -3.86
N LEU A 185 11.80 -3.19 -3.77
CA LEU A 185 13.25 -2.97 -3.78
C LEU A 185 13.93 -3.73 -2.64
N ALA A 186 13.40 -3.59 -1.42
CA ALA A 186 13.91 -4.23 -0.22
C ALA A 186 13.59 -5.73 -0.16
N LYS A 187 12.61 -6.23 -0.91
CA LYS A 187 12.02 -7.56 -0.71
C LYS A 187 11.60 -7.73 0.76
N THR A 188 10.90 -6.73 1.29
CA THR A 188 10.50 -6.69 2.70
C THR A 188 9.69 -7.92 3.06
N GLU A 189 10.13 -8.67 4.08
CA GLU A 189 9.38 -9.80 4.61
C GLU A 189 8.06 -9.31 5.23
N ILE A 190 6.97 -10.04 4.98
CA ILE A 190 5.66 -9.75 5.57
C ILE A 190 5.69 -10.16 7.05
N ASN A 191 5.26 -9.24 7.92
CA ASN A 191 5.14 -9.52 9.35
C ASN A 191 4.16 -10.67 9.61
N PRO A 192 4.39 -11.55 10.60
CA PRO A 192 3.46 -12.63 10.95
C PRO A 192 2.01 -12.16 11.15
N GLU A 193 1.82 -10.96 11.71
CA GLU A 193 0.53 -10.30 11.97
C GLU A 193 -0.24 -9.91 10.69
N LEU A 194 0.42 -9.97 9.53
CA LEU A 194 -0.14 -9.67 8.21
C LEU A 194 -0.28 -10.93 7.34
N GLN A 195 0.32 -12.06 7.74
CA GLN A 195 0.49 -13.21 6.86
C GLN A 195 -0.84 -13.86 6.44
N ALA A 196 -1.87 -13.80 7.28
CA ALA A 196 -3.21 -14.29 6.97
C ALA A 196 -3.92 -13.51 5.85
N PHE A 197 -3.39 -12.34 5.48
CA PHE A 197 -3.97 -11.43 4.49
C PHE A 197 -3.11 -11.31 3.22
N ALA A 198 -1.96 -11.98 3.17
CA ALA A 198 -1.04 -11.97 2.04
C ALA A 198 -1.68 -12.53 0.77
#